data_AF-A0A838MIS0-F1
#
_entry.id   AF-A0A838MIS0-F1
#
_cell.length_a   1.000
_cell.length_b   1.000
_cell.length_c   1.000
_cell.angle_alpha   90.00
_cell.angle_beta   90.00
_cell.angle_gamma   90.00
#
_symmetry.space_group_name_H-M   'P 1'
#
loop_
_entity.id
_entity.type
_entity.pdbx_description
1 polymer ?
#
loop_
_entity_poly.entity_id
_entity_poly.type
_entity_poly.pdbx_seq_one_letter_code
_entity_poly.pdbx_strand_id
1 'polypeptide(L)'
;MLTQRQKQIYEFIKQSIKENGYAPSLEEIKKNFKLKSVSTVHEHIETLRAKGVLNKIGNQARAINIFDSESMIQINILGNIAAGQPIEAMQNKEMMAVPKSKLPRVGEFYALRVVGDSMIDENINNGDLVLVKQQDTAENGQKVVALIDNHEATLKTFYKEKSFIRLQPANKEYDPIIIKKGRELAIQGIIIDVIRNEEEIQAEKLLESKEIKRSKTLPLNKIILGDAVKELKKLPDESCDVIICDPPYNIGKDFGNNHDRRELKEYITWCKEWINESIRVMKPAGTMFIYGFSEILAYLSVEIPINKRWLIWHYTNKNVASLNFWQRSHEAIICAWKDKSVFNRDEIREPYTEGFLNGAAGKVRRGTVGRYSSNGKETIYNAHEGGALPRDVIKIPALAGGAGMNERWFICKTCKGQVFKPRELKKHADHEIIKHPTQKPLELSRKLVMSAMPKKDGVVLVPFVGTGSECVAAKILGQSYIGFEINPDYIKLAEKYLENTKYIPKLF
;
A
#
# COMPACT_ATOMS: atom_id res chain seq x y z
N MET A 1 -9.80 -37.67 18.52
CA MET A 1 -11.17 -37.94 19.02
C MET A 1 -11.41 -37.20 20.33
N LEU A 2 -12.56 -36.54 20.52
CA LEU A 2 -12.91 -35.84 21.77
C LEU A 2 -13.59 -36.81 22.76
N THR A 3 -13.29 -36.68 24.06
CA THR A 3 -14.07 -37.40 25.08
C THR A 3 -15.47 -36.81 25.20
N GLN A 4 -16.43 -37.56 25.74
CA GLN A 4 -17.80 -37.08 25.94
C GLN A 4 -17.84 -35.75 26.72
N ARG A 5 -16.98 -35.63 27.74
CA ARG A 5 -16.86 -34.41 28.55
C ARG A 5 -16.27 -33.23 27.77
N GLN A 6 -15.24 -33.47 26.96
CA GLN A 6 -14.65 -32.45 26.08
C GLN A 6 -15.65 -31.96 25.03
N LYS A 7 -16.44 -32.87 24.46
CA LYS A 7 -17.51 -32.52 23.51
C LYS A 7 -18.58 -31.64 24.17
N GLN A 8 -19.02 -31.99 25.37
CA GLN A 8 -19.99 -31.19 26.13
C GLN A 8 -19.46 -29.77 26.41
N ILE A 9 -18.20 -29.64 26.85
CA ILE A 9 -17.59 -28.33 27.11
C ILE A 9 -17.47 -27.52 25.81
N TYR A 10 -17.05 -28.14 24.71
CA TYR A 10 -16.98 -27.51 23.39
C TYR A 10 -18.34 -26.98 22.92
N GLU A 11 -19.41 -27.78 23.01
CA GLU A 11 -20.77 -27.36 22.64
C GLU A 11 -21.28 -26.22 23.52
N PHE A 12 -20.98 -26.24 24.83
CA PHE A 12 -21.35 -25.15 25.73
C PHE A 12 -20.66 -23.83 25.38
N ILE A 13 -19.38 -23.88 25.01
CA ILE A 13 -18.65 -22.71 24.52
C ILE A 13 -19.26 -22.23 23.19
N LYS A 14 -19.56 -23.14 22.26
CA LYS A 14 -20.20 -22.83 20.97
C LYS A 14 -21.55 -22.14 21.16
N GLN A 15 -22.38 -22.66 22.06
CA GLN A 15 -23.71 -22.10 22.34
C GLN A 15 -23.63 -20.72 22.99
N SER A 16 -22.75 -20.54 23.98
CA SER A 16 -22.61 -19.25 24.67
C SER A 16 -22.08 -18.14 23.75
N ILE A 17 -21.17 -18.46 22.82
CA ILE A 17 -20.73 -17.52 21.78
C ILE A 17 -21.91 -17.16 20.86
N LYS A 18 -22.71 -18.14 20.45
CA LYS A 18 -23.86 -17.92 19.57
C LYS A 18 -24.95 -17.06 20.22
N GLU A 19 -25.21 -17.26 21.51
CA GLU A 19 -26.27 -16.54 22.23
C GLU A 19 -25.83 -15.16 22.74
N ASN A 20 -24.59 -15.04 23.23
CA ASN A 20 -24.13 -13.84 23.94
C ASN A 20 -23.07 -13.04 23.18
N GLY A 21 -22.55 -13.56 22.06
CA GLY A 21 -21.50 -12.92 21.27
C GLY A 21 -20.09 -13.02 21.88
N TYR A 22 -19.92 -13.74 23.00
CA TYR A 22 -18.62 -13.95 23.65
C TYR A 22 -18.51 -15.34 24.28
N ALA A 23 -17.27 -15.84 24.42
CA ALA A 23 -17.00 -17.13 25.06
C ALA A 23 -17.26 -17.06 26.58
N PRO A 24 -17.78 -18.14 27.19
CA PRO A 24 -17.98 -18.19 28.63
C PRO A 24 -16.62 -18.18 29.34
N SER A 25 -16.56 -17.52 30.49
CA SER A 25 -15.39 -17.50 31.37
C SER A 25 -15.12 -18.89 31.96
N LEU A 26 -13.88 -19.11 32.40
CA LEU A 26 -13.50 -20.38 33.03
C LEU A 26 -14.35 -20.69 34.29
N GLU A 27 -14.78 -19.67 35.02
CA GLU A 27 -15.68 -19.82 36.18
C GLU A 27 -17.11 -20.21 35.77
N GLU A 28 -17.63 -19.66 34.67
CA GLU A 28 -18.95 -20.05 34.13
C GLU A 28 -18.94 -21.49 33.63
N ILE A 29 -17.86 -21.92 32.96
CA ILE A 29 -17.70 -23.31 32.53
C ILE A 29 -17.60 -24.24 33.76
N LYS A 30 -16.81 -23.86 34.77
CA LYS A 30 -16.69 -24.63 36.02
C LYS A 30 -18.05 -24.80 36.70
N LYS A 31 -18.82 -23.71 36.84
CA LYS A 31 -20.14 -23.71 37.48
C LYS A 31 -21.14 -24.56 36.70
N ASN A 32 -21.20 -24.40 35.38
CA ASN A 32 -22.14 -25.14 34.53
C ASN A 32 -21.88 -26.66 34.56
N PHE A 33 -20.61 -27.06 34.55
CA PHE A 33 -20.23 -28.47 34.56
C PHE A 33 -19.98 -29.03 35.97
N LYS A 34 -20.16 -28.25 37.04
CA LYS A 34 -19.90 -28.64 38.43
C LYS A 34 -18.51 -29.25 38.62
N LEU A 35 -17.49 -28.61 38.05
CA LEU A 35 -16.10 -29.08 38.12
C LEU A 35 -15.43 -28.63 39.43
N LYS A 36 -14.55 -29.48 39.97
CA LYS A 36 -13.92 -29.26 41.28
C LYS A 36 -13.04 -28.01 41.32
N SER A 37 -12.39 -27.65 40.22
CA SER A 37 -11.50 -26.47 40.13
C SER A 37 -11.48 -25.83 38.75
N VAL A 38 -11.02 -24.58 38.69
CA VAL A 38 -10.77 -23.85 37.42
C VAL A 38 -9.65 -24.53 36.64
N SER A 39 -8.67 -25.13 37.32
CA SER A 39 -7.56 -25.83 36.68
C SER A 39 -8.03 -27.02 35.84
N THR A 40 -9.06 -27.76 36.27
CA THR A 40 -9.67 -28.83 35.46
C THR A 40 -10.34 -28.30 34.19
N VAL A 41 -10.94 -27.10 34.25
CA VAL A 41 -11.46 -26.44 33.05
C VAL A 41 -10.31 -26.10 32.12
N HIS A 42 -9.23 -25.51 32.66
CA HIS A 42 -8.05 -25.14 31.87
C HIS A 42 -7.43 -26.34 31.15
N GLU A 43 -7.34 -27.50 31.80
CA GLU A 43 -6.86 -28.75 31.20
C GLU A 43 -7.74 -29.22 30.03
N HIS A 44 -9.07 -29.15 30.18
CA HIS A 44 -9.99 -29.47 29.09
C HIS A 44 -9.87 -28.50 27.92
N ILE A 45 -9.72 -27.20 28.18
CA ILE A 45 -9.52 -26.18 27.15
C ILE A 45 -8.20 -26.40 26.41
N GLU A 46 -7.09 -26.62 27.11
CA GLU A 46 -5.80 -26.89 26.48
C GLU A 46 -5.81 -28.19 25.68
N THR A 47 -6.53 -29.22 26.14
CA THR A 47 -6.69 -30.46 25.36
C THR A 47 -7.51 -30.23 24.10
N LEU A 48 -8.57 -29.42 24.17
CA LEU A 48 -9.37 -29.03 23.00
C LEU A 48 -8.53 -28.18 22.02
N ARG A 49 -7.64 -27.32 22.52
CA ARG A 49 -6.67 -26.58 21.70
C ARG A 49 -5.66 -27.48 21.03
N ALA A 50 -5.03 -28.39 21.77
CA ALA A 50 -4.07 -29.35 21.24
C ALA A 50 -4.68 -30.24 20.15
N LYS A 51 -6.00 -30.47 20.21
CA LYS A 51 -6.76 -31.20 19.19
C LYS A 51 -7.24 -30.33 18.03
N GLY A 52 -6.85 -29.06 17.98
CA GLY A 52 -7.14 -28.13 16.89
C GLY A 52 -8.58 -27.62 16.82
N VAL A 53 -9.41 -27.90 17.84
CA VAL A 53 -10.83 -27.49 17.83
C VAL A 53 -11.09 -26.15 18.51
N LEU A 54 -10.11 -25.60 19.24
CA LEU A 54 -10.16 -24.26 19.85
C LEU A 54 -8.85 -23.49 19.58
N ASN A 55 -8.89 -22.18 19.33
CA ASN A 55 -7.71 -21.30 19.27
C ASN A 55 -7.89 -20.02 20.12
N LYS A 56 -6.78 -19.48 20.66
CA LYS A 56 -6.75 -18.23 21.45
C LYS A 56 -5.95 -17.14 20.72
N ILE A 57 -6.52 -15.94 20.62
CA ILE A 57 -5.81 -14.69 20.34
C ILE A 57 -5.37 -14.10 21.70
N GLY A 58 -4.12 -13.63 21.78
CA GLY A 58 -3.35 -13.38 23.01
C GLY A 58 -4.04 -12.59 24.15
N ASN A 59 -3.67 -12.96 25.38
CA ASN A 59 -3.76 -12.21 26.65
C ASN A 59 -4.94 -11.27 26.94
N GLN A 60 -6.16 -11.64 26.55
CA GLN A 60 -7.39 -11.10 27.14
C GLN A 60 -8.30 -12.21 27.67
N ALA A 61 -9.06 -11.92 28.73
CA ALA A 61 -9.84 -12.89 29.49
C ALA A 61 -11.05 -13.51 28.75
N ARG A 62 -11.27 -13.22 27.46
CA ARG A 62 -12.45 -13.66 26.70
C ARG A 62 -12.23 -13.76 25.19
N ALA A 63 -11.34 -14.65 24.74
CA ALA A 63 -11.21 -14.94 23.30
C ALA A 63 -10.94 -16.42 23.06
N ILE A 64 -12.01 -17.19 22.87
CA ILE A 64 -11.96 -18.54 22.28
C ILE A 64 -12.74 -18.46 20.97
N ASN A 65 -12.07 -18.62 19.83
CA ASN A 65 -12.72 -18.76 18.53
C ASN A 65 -12.73 -20.24 18.13
N ILE A 66 -13.89 -20.70 17.63
CA ILE A 66 -14.13 -22.04 17.11
C ILE A 66 -14.12 -21.94 15.58
N PHE A 67 -13.30 -22.74 14.89
CA PHE A 67 -13.41 -22.93 13.44
C PHE A 67 -14.28 -24.17 13.18
N ASP A 68 -15.46 -23.99 12.57
CA ASP A 68 -16.17 -25.12 11.97
C ASP A 68 -15.36 -25.60 10.75
N SER A 69 -15.00 -26.89 10.72
CA SER A 69 -14.30 -27.50 9.59
C SER A 69 -15.26 -27.71 8.43
N GLU A 70 -15.58 -26.65 7.69
CA GLU A 70 -16.29 -26.76 6.43
C GLU A 70 -15.36 -27.37 5.37
N SER A 71 -15.79 -28.40 4.64
CA SER A 71 -14.95 -29.00 3.60
C SER A 71 -14.79 -28.02 2.45
N MET A 72 -13.56 -27.58 2.19
CA MET A 72 -13.22 -26.64 1.11
C MET A 72 -12.94 -27.39 -0.19
N ILE A 73 -13.41 -26.86 -1.31
CA ILE A 73 -13.12 -27.33 -2.67
C ILE A 73 -12.27 -26.27 -3.37
N GLN A 74 -11.22 -26.70 -4.07
CA GLN A 74 -10.41 -25.80 -4.90
C GLN A 74 -11.04 -25.63 -6.28
N ILE A 75 -11.20 -24.39 -6.71
CA ILE A 75 -11.80 -23.99 -7.99
C ILE A 75 -10.79 -23.15 -8.77
N ASN A 76 -10.63 -23.44 -10.06
CA ASN A 76 -9.75 -22.67 -10.93
C ASN A 76 -10.36 -21.31 -11.28
N ILE A 77 -9.54 -20.26 -11.20
CA ILE A 77 -9.88 -18.95 -11.75
C ILE A 77 -9.37 -18.93 -13.21
N LEU A 78 -10.26 -18.88 -14.18
CA LEU A 78 -9.92 -19.03 -15.60
C LEU A 78 -9.57 -17.71 -16.30
N GLY A 79 -9.69 -16.57 -15.61
CA GLY A 79 -9.31 -15.26 -16.13
C GLY A 79 -10.33 -14.16 -15.82
N ASN A 80 -10.34 -13.14 -16.67
CA ASN A 80 -11.21 -11.97 -16.54
C ASN A 80 -12.40 -12.07 -17.50
N ILE A 81 -13.56 -11.52 -17.12
CA ILE A 81 -14.75 -11.43 -17.96
C ILE A 81 -15.15 -9.96 -18.17
N ALA A 82 -15.04 -9.52 -19.43
CA ALA A 82 -15.55 -8.30 -20.09
C ALA A 82 -14.59 -7.72 -21.17
N ALA A 83 -13.85 -8.58 -21.89
CA ALA A 83 -12.91 -8.14 -22.93
C ALA A 83 -13.29 -8.68 -24.32
N GLY A 84 -13.16 -7.85 -25.35
CA GLY A 84 -13.43 -8.14 -26.76
C GLY A 84 -12.43 -9.07 -27.46
N GLN A 85 -11.84 -10.02 -26.71
CA GLN A 85 -11.03 -11.12 -27.24
C GLN A 85 -11.37 -12.43 -26.50
N PRO A 86 -11.18 -13.61 -27.13
CA PRO A 86 -11.55 -14.89 -26.53
C PRO A 86 -10.89 -15.06 -25.16
N ILE A 87 -11.50 -15.87 -24.29
CA ILE A 87 -10.86 -16.35 -23.06
C ILE A 87 -9.65 -17.20 -23.49
N GLU A 88 -8.50 -16.56 -23.71
CA GLU A 88 -7.25 -17.27 -23.88
C GLU A 88 -6.98 -18.01 -22.57
N ALA A 89 -6.78 -19.33 -22.67
CA ALA A 89 -6.32 -20.17 -21.59
C ALA A 89 -4.90 -19.75 -21.18
N MET A 90 -4.78 -18.63 -20.45
CA MET A 90 -3.54 -18.23 -19.83
C MET A 90 -3.21 -19.25 -18.74
N GLN A 91 -2.01 -19.86 -18.84
CA GLN A 91 -1.49 -20.93 -17.99
C GLN A 91 -1.22 -20.51 -16.52
N ASN A 92 -1.91 -19.52 -15.97
CA ASN A 92 -1.83 -19.17 -14.57
C ASN A 92 -2.85 -20.00 -13.78
N LYS A 93 -2.35 -20.99 -13.02
CA LYS A 93 -3.16 -21.82 -12.12
C LYS A 93 -3.50 -21.05 -10.83
N GLU A 94 -4.20 -19.93 -10.95
CA GLU A 94 -4.77 -19.27 -9.78
C GLU A 94 -5.99 -20.10 -9.33
N MET A 95 -5.98 -20.55 -8.06
CA MET A 95 -7.06 -21.36 -7.49
C MET A 95 -7.64 -20.65 -6.27
N MET A 96 -8.95 -20.78 -6.08
CA MET A 96 -9.63 -20.31 -4.88
C MET A 96 -10.26 -21.46 -4.12
N ALA A 97 -10.22 -21.40 -2.78
CA ALA A 97 -10.89 -22.36 -1.92
C ALA A 97 -12.32 -21.86 -1.63
N VAL A 98 -13.32 -22.66 -2.00
CA VAL A 98 -14.74 -22.35 -1.79
C VAL A 98 -15.36 -23.42 -0.89
N PRO A 99 -16.15 -23.02 0.13
CA PRO A 99 -16.90 -23.98 0.93
C PRO A 99 -17.83 -24.84 0.06
N LYS A 100 -17.83 -26.15 0.28
CA LYS A 100 -18.69 -27.09 -0.47
C LYS A 100 -20.19 -26.75 -0.36
N SER A 101 -20.62 -26.04 0.68
CA SER A 101 -21.99 -25.56 0.87
C SER A 101 -22.42 -24.50 -0.14
N LYS A 102 -21.49 -23.71 -0.70
CA LYS A 102 -21.74 -22.71 -1.74
C LYS A 102 -21.85 -23.31 -3.15
N LEU A 103 -21.62 -24.63 -3.29
CA LEU A 103 -21.62 -25.33 -4.58
C LEU A 103 -22.80 -26.29 -4.71
N PRO A 104 -23.46 -26.34 -5.88
CA PRO A 104 -24.34 -27.45 -6.24
C PRO A 104 -23.62 -28.79 -6.13
N ARG A 105 -24.35 -29.85 -5.77
CA ARG A 105 -23.78 -31.19 -5.52
C ARG A 105 -23.12 -31.84 -6.75
N VAL A 106 -23.51 -31.41 -7.95
CA VAL A 106 -23.07 -31.99 -9.23
C VAL A 106 -22.83 -30.85 -10.23
N GLY A 107 -21.74 -30.96 -10.99
CA GLY A 107 -21.33 -30.03 -12.03
C GLY A 107 -19.84 -29.74 -11.98
N GLU A 108 -19.32 -29.16 -13.07
CA GLU A 108 -17.99 -28.56 -13.08
C GLU A 108 -18.12 -27.06 -12.82
N PHE A 109 -17.18 -26.52 -12.05
CA PHE A 109 -17.22 -25.14 -11.60
C PHE A 109 -15.88 -24.46 -11.86
N TYR A 110 -15.95 -23.18 -12.21
CA TYR A 110 -14.80 -22.31 -12.37
C TYR A 110 -15.15 -20.89 -11.92
N ALA A 111 -14.15 -20.06 -11.70
CA ALA A 111 -14.35 -18.67 -11.36
C ALA A 111 -13.79 -17.73 -12.44
N LEU A 112 -14.40 -16.57 -12.59
CA LEU A 112 -13.92 -15.49 -13.45
C LEU A 112 -13.93 -14.17 -12.66
N ARG A 113 -12.96 -13.30 -12.94
CA ARG A 113 -12.91 -11.95 -12.36
C ARG A 113 -13.66 -10.97 -13.23
N VAL A 114 -14.61 -10.24 -12.66
CA VAL A 114 -15.42 -9.26 -13.38
C VAL A 114 -14.59 -8.02 -13.69
N VAL A 115 -14.67 -7.55 -14.93
CA VAL A 115 -14.10 -6.26 -15.37
C VAL A 115 -15.25 -5.38 -15.88
N GLY A 116 -15.25 -4.10 -15.52
CA GLY A 116 -16.32 -3.16 -15.87
C GLY A 116 -17.54 -3.23 -14.94
N ASP A 117 -18.53 -2.41 -15.24
CA ASP A 117 -19.66 -2.06 -14.37
C ASP A 117 -21.04 -2.33 -15.02
N SER A 118 -21.08 -3.10 -16.11
CA SER A 118 -22.33 -3.39 -16.84
C SER A 118 -23.38 -4.19 -16.07
N MET A 119 -23.05 -4.70 -14.87
CA MET A 119 -23.90 -5.55 -14.04
C MET A 119 -24.07 -5.00 -12.61
N ILE A 120 -23.76 -3.72 -12.37
CA ILE A 120 -23.79 -3.11 -11.02
C ILE A 120 -25.16 -3.14 -10.34
N ASP A 121 -26.26 -2.98 -11.08
CA ASP A 121 -27.62 -2.98 -10.52
C ASP A 121 -28.03 -4.38 -10.01
N GLU A 122 -27.30 -5.41 -10.44
CA GLU A 122 -27.40 -6.79 -9.94
C GLU A 122 -26.35 -7.10 -8.88
N ASN A 123 -25.71 -6.06 -8.34
CA ASN A 123 -24.71 -6.15 -7.29
C ASN A 123 -23.50 -7.01 -7.74
N ILE A 124 -23.09 -6.87 -9.00
CA ILE A 124 -21.87 -7.47 -9.55
C ILE A 124 -20.95 -6.32 -9.97
N ASN A 125 -19.92 -6.08 -9.17
CA ASN A 125 -19.03 -4.93 -9.31
C ASN A 125 -17.73 -5.30 -10.03
N ASN A 126 -17.08 -4.28 -10.60
CA ASN A 126 -15.73 -4.43 -11.15
C ASN A 126 -14.77 -4.98 -10.08
N GLY A 127 -14.09 -6.09 -10.37
CA GLY A 127 -13.15 -6.75 -9.47
C GLY A 127 -13.70 -7.98 -8.74
N ASP A 128 -15.04 -8.14 -8.68
CA ASP A 128 -15.69 -9.30 -8.04
C ASP A 128 -15.27 -10.62 -8.71
N LEU A 129 -15.22 -11.72 -7.94
CA LEU A 129 -15.10 -13.07 -8.51
C LEU A 129 -16.50 -13.67 -8.66
N VAL A 130 -16.88 -14.03 -9.87
CA VAL A 130 -18.11 -14.77 -10.12
C VAL A 130 -17.81 -16.25 -10.19
N LEU A 131 -18.58 -17.03 -9.46
CA LEU A 131 -18.52 -18.48 -9.48
C LEU A 131 -19.49 -19.00 -10.53
N VAL A 132 -18.97 -19.78 -11.47
CA VAL A 132 -19.67 -20.23 -12.67
C VAL A 132 -19.82 -21.74 -12.64
N LYS A 133 -21.03 -22.22 -12.89
CA LYS A 133 -21.29 -23.62 -13.21
C LYS A 133 -21.21 -23.79 -14.72
N GLN A 134 -20.31 -24.65 -15.18
CA GLN A 134 -20.13 -24.92 -16.60
C GLN A 134 -21.36 -25.66 -17.15
N GLN A 135 -21.98 -25.06 -18.17
CA GLN A 135 -23.11 -25.62 -18.93
C GLN A 135 -23.32 -24.83 -20.22
N ASP A 136 -23.98 -25.44 -21.19
CA ASP A 136 -24.20 -24.94 -22.56
C ASP A 136 -25.59 -24.30 -22.77
N THR A 137 -26.42 -24.30 -21.73
CA THR A 137 -27.81 -23.87 -21.75
C THR A 137 -28.12 -22.93 -20.59
N ALA A 138 -29.12 -22.06 -20.77
CA ALA A 138 -29.58 -21.14 -19.74
C ALA A 138 -31.09 -20.88 -19.88
N GLU A 139 -31.73 -20.59 -18.76
CA GLU A 139 -33.13 -20.16 -18.65
C GLU A 139 -33.24 -18.63 -18.61
N ASN A 140 -34.41 -18.11 -18.99
CA ASN A 140 -34.67 -16.67 -18.96
C ASN A 140 -34.50 -16.09 -17.55
N GLY A 141 -33.74 -15.01 -17.44
CA GLY A 141 -33.42 -14.35 -16.17
C GLY A 141 -32.16 -14.88 -15.48
N GLN A 142 -31.55 -15.96 -15.98
CA GLN A 142 -30.26 -16.42 -15.46
C GLN A 142 -29.12 -15.51 -15.92
N LYS A 143 -28.14 -15.28 -15.04
CA LYS A 143 -26.90 -14.59 -15.38
C LYS A 143 -25.94 -15.59 -16.01
N VAL A 144 -25.41 -15.26 -17.17
CA VAL A 144 -24.63 -16.20 -17.99
C VAL A 144 -23.27 -15.63 -18.35
N VAL A 145 -22.30 -16.52 -18.48
CA VAL A 145 -21.11 -16.28 -19.29
C VAL A 145 -21.45 -16.67 -20.72
N ALA A 146 -21.51 -15.68 -21.59
CA ALA A 146 -21.85 -15.84 -23.00
C ALA A 146 -20.64 -15.53 -23.88
N LEU A 147 -20.35 -16.42 -24.83
CA LEU A 147 -19.37 -16.22 -25.88
C LEU A 147 -20.10 -15.90 -27.19
N ILE A 148 -19.85 -14.71 -27.74
CA ILE A 148 -20.48 -14.20 -28.95
C ILE A 148 -19.47 -14.28 -30.11
N ASP A 149 -19.92 -14.80 -31.25
CA ASP A 149 -19.13 -14.97 -32.48
C ASP A 149 -17.75 -15.62 -32.26
N ASN A 150 -17.67 -16.52 -31.28
CA ASN A 150 -16.44 -17.21 -30.83
C ASN A 150 -15.27 -16.30 -30.40
N HIS A 151 -15.52 -14.99 -30.20
CA HIS A 151 -14.46 -14.02 -29.91
C HIS A 151 -14.73 -13.11 -28.72
N GLU A 152 -15.99 -12.89 -28.33
CA GLU A 152 -16.31 -11.92 -27.27
C GLU A 152 -17.00 -12.60 -26.09
N ALA A 153 -16.32 -12.68 -24.94
CA ALA A 153 -16.88 -13.22 -23.72
C ALA A 153 -17.50 -12.10 -22.84
N THR A 154 -18.78 -12.25 -22.50
CA THR A 154 -19.53 -11.25 -21.74
C THR A 154 -20.35 -11.89 -20.62
N LEU A 155 -20.53 -11.12 -19.54
CA LEU A 155 -21.42 -11.43 -18.43
C LEU A 155 -22.70 -10.60 -18.55
N LYS A 156 -23.85 -11.26 -18.74
CA LYS A 156 -25.16 -10.60 -18.88
C LYS A 156 -26.29 -11.48 -18.36
N THR A 157 -27.47 -10.89 -18.17
CA THR A 157 -28.70 -11.65 -17.93
C THR A 157 -29.28 -12.15 -19.25
N PHE A 158 -29.52 -13.45 -19.36
CA PHE A 158 -30.00 -14.11 -20.57
C PHE A 158 -31.52 -14.04 -20.71
N TYR A 159 -31.99 -13.68 -21.91
CA TYR A 159 -33.40 -13.78 -22.30
C TYR A 159 -33.52 -14.32 -23.72
N LYS A 160 -34.16 -15.48 -23.86
CA LYS A 160 -34.62 -16.06 -25.11
C LYS A 160 -35.99 -15.48 -25.45
N GLU A 161 -36.02 -14.59 -26.45
CA GLU A 161 -37.22 -13.98 -27.00
C GLU A 161 -37.71 -14.80 -28.22
N LYS A 162 -38.90 -14.49 -28.74
CA LYS A 162 -39.52 -15.28 -29.85
C LYS A 162 -38.64 -15.36 -31.12
N SER A 163 -37.89 -14.31 -31.43
CA SER A 163 -37.14 -14.19 -32.71
C SER A 163 -35.66 -13.83 -32.56
N PHE A 164 -35.20 -13.60 -31.33
CA PHE A 164 -33.81 -13.24 -31.03
C PHE A 164 -33.47 -13.62 -29.59
N ILE A 165 -32.19 -13.60 -29.26
CA ILE A 165 -31.71 -13.69 -27.88
C ILE A 165 -31.25 -12.31 -27.45
N ARG A 166 -31.59 -11.91 -26.21
CA ARG A 166 -31.17 -10.66 -25.60
C ARG A 166 -30.28 -10.96 -24.40
N LEU A 167 -29.09 -10.38 -24.42
CA LEU A 167 -28.17 -10.36 -23.29
C LEU A 167 -28.28 -8.98 -22.64
N GLN A 168 -28.96 -8.94 -21.50
CA GLN A 168 -29.35 -7.72 -20.81
C GLN A 168 -28.26 -7.30 -19.80
N PRO A 169 -27.70 -6.08 -19.90
CA PRO A 169 -26.91 -5.49 -18.82
C PRO A 169 -27.83 -5.10 -17.66
N ALA A 170 -27.25 -5.07 -16.46
CA ALA A 170 -27.84 -4.49 -15.27
C ALA A 170 -27.11 -3.20 -14.92
N ASN A 171 -27.12 -2.28 -15.88
CA ASN A 171 -26.65 -0.91 -15.76
C ASN A 171 -27.35 -0.11 -16.86
N LYS A 172 -28.00 1.00 -16.49
CA LYS A 172 -28.80 1.83 -17.40
C LYS A 172 -28.00 2.52 -18.50
N GLU A 173 -26.69 2.69 -18.30
CA GLU A 173 -25.78 3.31 -19.28
C GLU A 173 -25.42 2.37 -20.45
N TYR A 174 -25.85 1.11 -20.40
CA TYR A 174 -25.50 0.10 -21.39
C TYR A 174 -26.73 -0.42 -22.12
N ASP A 175 -26.66 -0.47 -23.46
CA ASP A 175 -27.71 -1.06 -24.29
C ASP A 175 -27.68 -2.60 -24.25
N PRO A 176 -28.85 -3.27 -24.36
CA PRO A 176 -28.92 -4.71 -24.49
C PRO A 176 -28.24 -5.24 -25.75
N ILE A 177 -27.48 -6.34 -25.64
CA ILE A 177 -26.89 -7.00 -26.81
C ILE A 177 -27.92 -7.95 -27.41
N ILE A 178 -28.25 -7.74 -28.69
CA ILE A 178 -29.27 -8.50 -29.42
C ILE A 178 -28.61 -9.47 -30.41
N ILE A 179 -28.87 -10.76 -30.23
CA ILE A 179 -28.38 -11.84 -31.09
C ILE A 179 -29.54 -12.30 -32.00
N LYS A 180 -29.45 -11.96 -33.29
CA LYS A 180 -30.39 -12.36 -34.34
C LYS A 180 -29.81 -13.52 -35.17
N LYS A 181 -30.63 -14.10 -36.07
CA LYS A 181 -30.17 -15.09 -37.06
C LYS A 181 -28.94 -14.54 -37.82
N GLY A 182 -27.83 -15.28 -37.75
CA GLY A 182 -26.56 -14.92 -38.39
C GLY A 182 -25.42 -14.56 -37.43
N ARG A 183 -25.69 -14.37 -36.13
CA ARG A 183 -24.65 -14.31 -35.08
C ARG A 183 -24.61 -15.60 -34.28
N GLU A 184 -23.42 -16.02 -33.87
CA GLU A 184 -23.23 -17.20 -33.04
C GLU A 184 -23.22 -16.80 -31.56
N LEU A 185 -23.86 -17.61 -30.73
CA LEU A 185 -23.88 -17.46 -29.28
C LEU A 185 -23.69 -18.83 -28.63
N ALA A 186 -22.65 -18.97 -27.82
CA ALA A 186 -22.42 -20.12 -26.97
C ALA A 186 -22.51 -19.71 -25.50
N ILE A 187 -23.32 -20.41 -24.71
CA ILE A 187 -23.31 -20.28 -23.26
C ILE A 187 -22.14 -21.12 -22.72
N GLN A 188 -21.28 -20.53 -21.91
CA GLN A 188 -20.15 -21.20 -21.27
C GLN A 188 -20.48 -21.62 -19.83
N GLY A 189 -21.50 -21.01 -19.24
CA GLY A 189 -21.99 -21.36 -17.92
C GLY A 189 -22.96 -20.34 -17.34
N ILE A 190 -23.53 -20.69 -16.19
CA ILE A 190 -24.42 -19.84 -15.40
C ILE A 190 -23.71 -19.40 -14.12
N ILE A 191 -23.97 -18.16 -13.69
CA ILE A 191 -23.44 -17.66 -12.42
C ILE A 191 -24.25 -18.26 -11.28
N ILE A 192 -23.55 -18.91 -10.33
CA ILE A 192 -24.16 -19.52 -9.14
C ILE A 192 -23.95 -18.68 -7.88
N ASP A 193 -22.85 -17.94 -7.80
CA ASP A 193 -22.55 -17.09 -6.66
C ASP A 193 -21.59 -15.96 -7.07
N VAL A 194 -21.56 -14.90 -6.26
CA VAL A 194 -20.58 -13.81 -6.38
C VAL A 194 -19.73 -13.84 -5.13
N ILE A 195 -18.49 -14.31 -5.30
CA ILE A 195 -17.52 -14.37 -4.22
C ILE A 195 -16.83 -13.03 -4.15
N ARG A 196 -17.20 -12.29 -3.13
CA ARG A 196 -16.47 -11.12 -2.68
C ARG A 196 -15.49 -11.58 -1.65
N ASN A 197 -14.31 -10.97 -1.65
CA ASN A 197 -13.33 -11.27 -0.63
C ASN A 197 -13.93 -10.86 0.72
N GLU A 198 -14.35 -11.83 1.54
CA GLU A 198 -14.97 -11.57 2.84
C GLU A 198 -13.98 -10.80 3.74
N GLU A 199 -12.68 -10.89 3.48
CA GLU A 199 -11.62 -10.07 4.08
C GLU A 199 -11.67 -8.59 3.66
N GLU A 200 -12.01 -8.25 2.42
CA GLU A 200 -12.18 -6.86 1.98
C GLU A 200 -13.49 -6.28 2.52
N ILE A 201 -14.58 -7.06 2.55
CA ILE A 201 -15.87 -6.60 3.12
C ILE A 201 -15.81 -6.49 4.64
N GLN A 202 -15.11 -7.39 5.34
CA GLN A 202 -14.89 -7.25 6.77
C GLN A 202 -13.91 -6.13 7.07
N ALA A 203 -12.87 -5.89 6.26
CA ALA A 203 -12.04 -4.71 6.39
C ALA A 203 -12.87 -3.43 6.18
N GLU A 204 -13.69 -3.34 5.14
CA GLU A 204 -14.57 -2.19 4.85
C GLU A 204 -15.65 -1.99 5.93
N LYS A 205 -16.35 -3.05 6.38
CA LYS A 205 -17.37 -2.95 7.44
C LYS A 205 -16.77 -2.75 8.85
N LEU A 206 -15.57 -3.26 9.13
CA LEU A 206 -14.83 -2.94 10.38
C LEU A 206 -14.27 -1.51 10.32
N LEU A 207 -13.99 -0.98 9.12
CA LEU A 207 -13.60 0.43 8.92
C LEU A 207 -14.80 1.38 8.99
N GLU A 208 -16.00 0.96 8.56
CA GLU A 208 -17.24 1.75 8.63
C GLU A 208 -17.87 1.79 10.04
N SER A 209 -17.58 0.82 10.93
CA SER A 209 -18.26 0.70 12.23
C SER A 209 -17.61 1.43 13.41
N LYS A 210 -16.64 2.31 13.16
CA LYS A 210 -16.30 3.40 14.08
C LYS A 210 -16.14 4.67 13.25
N GLU A 211 -17.02 5.64 13.42
CA GLU A 211 -16.76 7.02 12.95
C GLU A 211 -15.35 7.41 13.40
N ILE A 212 -14.41 7.43 12.46
CA ILE A 212 -13.06 7.91 12.74
C ILE A 212 -13.21 9.41 12.94
N LYS A 213 -13.19 9.85 14.20
CA LYS A 213 -13.22 11.27 14.55
C LYS A 213 -11.98 11.95 13.98
N ARG A 214 -12.15 12.59 12.83
CA ARG A 214 -11.11 13.42 12.21
C ARG A 214 -10.87 14.65 13.07
N SER A 215 -9.61 15.00 13.26
CA SER A 215 -9.23 16.20 14.00
C SER A 215 -9.62 17.44 13.18
N LYS A 216 -10.16 18.46 13.86
CA LYS A 216 -10.40 19.78 13.25
C LYS A 216 -9.11 20.58 13.06
N THR A 217 -8.05 20.22 13.78
CA THR A 217 -6.77 20.96 13.80
C THR A 217 -5.60 20.03 13.50
N LEU A 218 -4.59 20.56 12.82
CA LEU A 218 -3.36 19.81 12.55
C LEU A 218 -2.41 19.80 13.76
N PRO A 219 -1.78 18.67 14.09
CA PRO A 219 -0.75 18.58 15.11
C PRO A 219 0.60 19.08 14.56
N LEU A 220 0.66 20.36 14.19
CA LEU A 220 1.84 20.96 13.56
C LEU A 220 3.09 20.84 14.45
N ASN A 221 4.21 20.58 13.81
CA ASN A 221 5.54 20.42 14.37
C ASN A 221 5.65 19.30 15.42
N LYS A 222 4.90 18.20 15.21
CA LYS A 222 4.91 17.02 16.10
C LYS A 222 5.23 15.75 15.33
N ILE A 223 5.92 14.85 16.03
CA ILE A 223 6.05 13.44 15.65
C ILE A 223 5.14 12.64 16.60
N ILE A 224 4.20 11.89 16.06
CA ILE A 224 3.22 11.11 16.82
C ILE A 224 3.66 9.66 16.85
N LEU A 225 3.71 9.08 18.05
CA LEU A 225 3.89 7.65 18.24
C LEU A 225 2.62 6.92 17.79
N GLY A 226 2.67 6.24 16.64
CA GLY A 226 1.50 5.59 16.08
C GLY A 226 1.76 4.88 14.74
N ASP A 227 0.78 4.07 14.34
CA ASP A 227 0.77 3.44 13.03
C ASP A 227 0.37 4.45 11.95
N ALA A 228 1.15 4.52 10.88
CA ALA A 228 0.99 5.53 9.82
C ALA A 228 -0.43 5.53 9.22
N VAL A 229 -0.99 4.37 8.91
CA VAL A 229 -2.34 4.25 8.31
C VAL A 229 -3.40 4.75 9.29
N LYS A 230 -3.29 4.37 10.58
CA LYS A 230 -4.23 4.81 11.62
C LYS A 230 -4.15 6.30 11.90
N GLU A 231 -2.95 6.88 11.94
CA GLU A 231 -2.78 8.31 12.20
C GLU A 231 -3.18 9.17 10.99
N LEU A 232 -2.89 8.72 9.76
CA LEU A 232 -3.36 9.37 8.53
C LEU A 232 -4.88 9.55 8.50
N LYS A 233 -5.64 8.50 8.84
CA LYS A 233 -7.11 8.52 8.89
C LYS A 233 -7.70 9.58 9.84
N LYS A 234 -6.92 10.08 10.80
CA LYS A 234 -7.35 11.12 11.74
C LYS A 234 -7.13 12.54 11.22
N LEU A 235 -6.29 12.73 10.21
CA LEU A 235 -6.03 14.05 9.64
C LEU A 235 -7.20 14.54 8.79
N PRO A 236 -7.47 15.85 8.77
CA PRO A 236 -8.45 16.44 7.86
C PRO A 236 -8.01 16.29 6.41
N ASP A 237 -8.98 16.20 5.50
CA ASP A 237 -8.80 16.16 4.06
C ASP A 237 -8.08 17.43 3.59
N GLU A 238 -7.32 17.34 2.49
CA GLU A 238 -6.72 18.50 1.81
C GLU A 238 -5.96 19.48 2.73
N SER A 239 -5.17 18.93 3.64
CA SER A 239 -4.53 19.68 4.72
C SER A 239 -3.00 19.75 4.62
N CYS A 240 -2.38 18.96 3.72
CA CYS A 240 -0.92 18.89 3.56
C CYS A 240 -0.47 19.33 2.15
N ASP A 241 0.63 20.07 2.06
CA ASP A 241 1.19 20.59 0.79
C ASP A 241 2.21 19.61 0.18
N VAL A 242 3.07 19.03 1.03
CA VAL A 242 4.06 18.04 0.61
C VAL A 242 3.95 16.81 1.49
N ILE A 243 3.99 15.63 0.89
CA ILE A 243 4.03 14.36 1.60
C ILE A 243 5.33 13.64 1.20
N ILE A 244 6.12 13.18 2.16
CA ILE A 244 7.33 12.39 1.90
C ILE A 244 7.20 11.05 2.61
N CYS A 245 7.12 9.98 1.83
CA CYS A 245 6.96 8.62 2.30
C CYS A 245 8.26 7.83 2.07
N ASP A 246 8.91 7.40 3.15
CA ASP A 246 10.00 6.42 3.14
C ASP A 246 9.54 5.12 3.82
N PRO A 247 8.66 4.33 3.18
CA PRO A 247 8.12 3.13 3.79
C PRO A 247 9.18 2.03 3.95
N PRO A 248 8.95 1.01 4.80
CA PRO A 248 9.69 -0.26 4.72
C PRO A 248 9.54 -0.88 3.32
N TYR A 249 10.63 -1.36 2.70
CA TYR A 249 10.63 -1.80 1.29
C TYR A 249 10.32 -3.29 1.08
N ASN A 250 9.94 -4.02 2.13
CA ASN A 250 9.70 -5.46 2.08
C ASN A 250 10.96 -6.29 1.72
N ILE A 251 12.13 -5.87 2.20
CA ILE A 251 13.43 -6.49 1.88
C ILE A 251 14.05 -7.25 3.06
N GLY A 252 13.34 -7.31 4.20
CA GLY A 252 13.78 -7.97 5.42
C GLY A 252 14.74 -7.16 6.27
N LYS A 253 14.66 -5.82 6.24
CA LYS A 253 15.40 -4.95 7.16
C LYS A 253 14.72 -4.86 8.52
N ASP A 254 15.52 -4.95 9.58
CA ASP A 254 15.00 -4.75 10.93
C ASP A 254 15.00 -3.27 11.30
N PHE A 255 13.81 -2.77 11.62
CA PHE A 255 13.54 -1.41 12.10
C PHE A 255 13.20 -1.37 13.60
N GLY A 256 13.60 -2.41 14.34
CA GLY A 256 13.28 -2.59 15.76
C GLY A 256 11.89 -3.18 16.01
N ASN A 257 11.19 -3.60 14.95
CA ASN A 257 9.89 -4.22 15.02
C ASN A 257 9.85 -5.63 14.38
N ASN A 258 10.93 -6.15 13.78
CA ASN A 258 10.99 -7.48 13.14
C ASN A 258 9.96 -7.77 12.03
N HIS A 259 9.36 -6.77 11.36
CA HIS A 259 8.23 -6.98 10.44
C HIS A 259 8.40 -6.48 8.97
N ASP A 260 9.64 -6.32 8.45
CA ASP A 260 9.89 -5.92 7.03
C ASP A 260 9.90 -7.11 6.04
N ARG A 261 9.13 -8.15 6.31
CA ARG A 261 8.81 -9.20 5.33
C ARG A 261 7.35 -9.59 5.44
N ARG A 262 6.63 -9.38 4.34
CA ARG A 262 5.23 -9.74 4.13
C ARG A 262 5.10 -10.39 2.77
N GLU A 263 4.01 -11.13 2.58
CA GLU A 263 3.62 -11.57 1.25
C GLU A 263 3.41 -10.32 0.35
N LEU A 264 3.76 -10.41 -0.94
CA LEU A 264 3.83 -9.25 -1.82
C LEU A 264 2.45 -8.59 -1.99
N LYS A 265 1.38 -9.36 -2.18
CA LYS A 265 0.02 -8.83 -2.27
C LYS A 265 -0.38 -8.14 -0.97
N GLU A 266 -0.11 -8.75 0.19
CA GLU A 266 -0.36 -8.12 1.49
C GLU A 266 0.38 -6.79 1.65
N TYR A 267 1.66 -6.75 1.24
CA TYR A 267 2.46 -5.52 1.27
C TYR A 267 1.90 -4.44 0.35
N ILE A 268 1.50 -4.80 -0.87
CA ILE A 268 0.90 -3.86 -1.84
C ILE A 268 -0.44 -3.35 -1.30
N THR A 269 -1.30 -4.21 -0.76
CA THR A 269 -2.58 -3.81 -0.15
C THR A 269 -2.37 -2.83 0.99
N TRP A 270 -1.43 -3.12 1.89
CA TRP A 270 -1.07 -2.18 2.95
C TRP A 270 -0.52 -0.85 2.40
N CYS A 271 0.23 -0.89 1.30
CA CYS A 271 0.70 0.33 0.65
C CYS A 271 -0.43 1.16 0.04
N LYS A 272 -1.39 0.51 -0.60
CA LYS A 272 -2.59 1.16 -1.16
C LYS A 272 -3.35 1.94 -0.08
N GLU A 273 -3.47 1.40 1.13
CA GLU A 273 -4.14 2.09 2.24
C GLU A 273 -3.48 3.44 2.58
N TRP A 274 -2.17 3.48 2.85
CA TRP A 274 -1.52 4.75 3.18
C TRP A 274 -1.34 5.66 1.97
N ILE A 275 -1.24 5.14 0.74
CA ILE A 275 -1.22 5.94 -0.49
C ILE A 275 -2.55 6.68 -0.64
N ASN A 276 -3.68 5.98 -0.54
CA ASN A 276 -5.01 6.56 -0.68
C ASN A 276 -5.29 7.62 0.39
N GLU A 277 -4.93 7.33 1.63
CA GLU A 277 -5.05 8.31 2.72
C GLU A 277 -4.11 9.51 2.53
N SER A 278 -2.90 9.29 2.00
CA SER A 278 -1.98 10.38 1.64
C SER A 278 -2.57 11.27 0.54
N ILE A 279 -3.19 10.69 -0.49
CA ILE A 279 -3.88 11.45 -1.55
C ILE A 279 -5.06 12.24 -0.99
N ARG A 280 -5.83 11.67 -0.05
CA ARG A 280 -6.95 12.36 0.62
C ARG A 280 -6.49 13.59 1.39
N VAL A 281 -5.44 13.47 2.21
CA VAL A 281 -4.94 14.58 3.03
C VAL A 281 -4.11 15.58 2.23
N MET A 282 -3.63 15.22 1.05
CA MET A 282 -2.90 16.12 0.15
C MET A 282 -3.83 17.20 -0.42
N LYS A 283 -3.42 18.47 -0.39
CA LYS A 283 -4.13 19.59 -1.03
C LYS A 283 -4.22 19.40 -2.56
N PRO A 284 -5.14 20.08 -3.27
CA PRO A 284 -5.23 20.04 -4.73
C PRO A 284 -3.92 20.38 -5.47
N ALA A 285 -3.12 21.28 -4.92
CA ALA A 285 -1.81 21.66 -5.46
C ALA A 285 -0.62 20.87 -4.86
N GLY A 286 -0.91 19.86 -4.03
CA GLY A 286 0.09 19.15 -3.26
C GLY A 286 0.89 18.13 -4.07
N THR A 287 2.06 17.78 -3.54
CA THR A 287 2.98 16.79 -4.14
C THR A 287 3.40 15.75 -3.12
N MET A 288 3.38 14.49 -3.52
CA MET A 288 3.84 13.35 -2.73
C MET A 288 5.11 12.75 -3.34
N PHE A 289 6.08 12.43 -2.51
CA PHE A 289 7.31 11.72 -2.87
C PHE A 289 7.33 10.37 -2.17
N ILE A 290 7.47 9.28 -2.92
CA ILE A 290 7.56 7.92 -2.37
C ILE A 290 8.92 7.33 -2.71
N TYR A 291 9.76 7.12 -1.70
CA TYR A 291 11.03 6.41 -1.87
C TYR A 291 10.80 4.91 -2.04
N GLY A 292 11.69 4.26 -2.78
CA GLY A 292 11.68 2.81 -2.92
C GLY A 292 12.74 2.30 -3.87
N PHE A 293 12.94 0.99 -3.82
CA PHE A 293 13.65 0.29 -4.86
C PHE A 293 12.79 0.20 -6.13
N SER A 294 13.42 0.33 -7.30
CA SER A 294 12.73 0.34 -8.60
C SER A 294 11.80 -0.87 -8.76
N GLU A 295 12.21 -2.02 -8.23
CA GLU A 295 11.45 -3.26 -8.26
C GLU A 295 10.13 -3.18 -7.47
N ILE A 296 10.15 -2.61 -6.25
CA ILE A 296 8.93 -2.47 -5.45
C ILE A 296 8.07 -1.32 -5.94
N LEU A 297 8.70 -0.21 -6.38
CA LEU A 297 7.99 0.93 -6.94
C LEU A 297 7.31 0.62 -8.27
N ALA A 298 7.78 -0.38 -9.02
CA ALA A 298 7.08 -0.84 -10.22
C ALA A 298 5.64 -1.29 -9.89
N TYR A 299 5.48 -2.12 -8.85
CA TYR A 299 4.16 -2.56 -8.37
C TYR A 299 3.35 -1.38 -7.80
N LEU A 300 3.95 -0.57 -6.93
CA LEU A 300 3.25 0.54 -6.30
C LEU A 300 2.84 1.63 -7.30
N SER A 301 3.57 1.81 -8.41
CA SER A 301 3.27 2.85 -9.38
C SER A 301 1.92 2.67 -10.07
N VAL A 302 1.50 1.42 -10.26
CA VAL A 302 0.19 1.07 -10.84
C VAL A 302 -0.94 1.48 -9.90
N GLU A 303 -0.67 1.44 -8.60
CA GLU A 303 -1.63 1.70 -7.54
C GLU A 303 -1.81 3.18 -7.18
N ILE A 304 -1.04 4.07 -7.82
CA ILE A 304 -1.14 5.51 -7.61
C ILE A 304 -2.03 6.10 -8.71
N PRO A 305 -3.31 6.47 -8.41
CA PRO A 305 -4.31 6.86 -9.40
C PRO A 305 -4.22 8.35 -9.80
N ILE A 306 -3.08 8.99 -9.58
CA ILE A 306 -2.84 10.41 -9.87
C ILE A 306 -1.61 10.57 -10.78
N ASN A 307 -1.38 11.80 -11.24
CA ASN A 307 -0.23 12.10 -12.08
C ASN A 307 1.06 11.76 -11.35
N LYS A 308 2.03 11.20 -12.08
CA LYS A 308 3.29 10.74 -11.48
C LYS A 308 4.46 10.80 -12.46
N ARG A 309 5.66 10.97 -11.90
CA ARG A 309 6.94 10.92 -12.60
C ARG A 309 7.97 10.19 -11.75
N TRP A 310 8.85 9.46 -12.41
CA TRP A 310 10.00 8.84 -11.77
C TRP A 310 11.14 9.84 -11.63
N LEU A 311 11.68 9.92 -10.42
CA LEU A 311 12.97 10.53 -10.13
C LEU A 311 13.93 9.42 -9.71
N ILE A 312 15.21 9.60 -10.00
CA ILE A 312 16.28 8.68 -9.64
C ILE A 312 17.21 9.40 -8.67
N TRP A 313 17.33 8.87 -7.45
CA TRP A 313 18.38 9.28 -6.54
C TRP A 313 19.62 8.42 -6.78
N HIS A 314 20.61 8.98 -7.47
CA HIS A 314 21.89 8.35 -7.73
C HIS A 314 22.87 8.57 -6.57
N TYR A 315 23.36 7.47 -6.00
CA TYR A 315 24.39 7.50 -4.95
C TYR A 315 25.73 7.91 -5.57
N THR A 316 26.28 9.05 -5.15
CA THR A 316 27.59 9.49 -5.66
C THR A 316 28.75 8.75 -5.01
N ASN A 317 28.56 8.15 -3.84
CA ASN A 317 29.48 7.22 -3.21
C ASN A 317 29.20 5.78 -3.68
N LYS A 318 30.26 5.08 -4.10
CA LYS A 318 30.19 3.69 -4.56
C LYS A 318 30.61 2.76 -3.44
N ASN A 319 29.70 1.89 -2.98
CA ASN A 319 30.02 0.81 -2.05
C ASN A 319 29.93 -0.54 -2.77
N VAL A 320 30.95 -1.38 -2.62
CA VAL A 320 31.04 -2.69 -3.29
C VAL A 320 30.36 -3.75 -2.42
N ALA A 321 29.06 -3.98 -2.63
CA ALA A 321 28.29 -4.93 -1.81
C ALA A 321 28.29 -6.39 -2.35
N SER A 322 28.50 -6.59 -3.66
CA SER A 322 28.58 -7.91 -4.29
C SER A 322 29.45 -7.84 -5.55
N LEU A 323 30.26 -8.89 -5.76
CA LEU A 323 31.12 -9.05 -6.95
C LEU A 323 30.45 -9.89 -8.05
N ASN A 324 29.29 -10.50 -7.77
CA ASN A 324 28.67 -11.50 -8.63
C ASN A 324 27.48 -10.97 -9.44
N PHE A 325 27.16 -9.67 -9.37
CA PHE A 325 26.06 -9.06 -10.14
C PHE A 325 26.20 -7.54 -10.31
N TRP A 326 25.33 -6.93 -11.13
CA TRP A 326 25.22 -5.48 -11.27
C TRP A 326 24.92 -4.82 -9.92
N GLN A 327 25.72 -3.82 -9.58
CA GLN A 327 25.59 -3.12 -8.30
C GLN A 327 24.50 -2.05 -8.35
N ARG A 328 23.71 -1.98 -7.27
CA ARG A 328 22.73 -0.91 -7.09
C ARG A 328 23.46 0.41 -6.89
N SER A 329 23.20 1.37 -7.78
CA SER A 329 23.79 2.70 -7.78
C SER A 329 22.78 3.81 -7.52
N HIS A 330 21.51 3.43 -7.28
CA HIS A 330 20.43 4.37 -7.08
C HIS A 330 19.27 3.76 -6.29
N GLU A 331 18.47 4.67 -5.75
CA GLU A 331 17.09 4.46 -5.33
C GLU A 331 16.17 5.24 -6.27
N ALA A 332 14.93 4.78 -6.43
CA ALA A 332 13.92 5.50 -7.19
C ALA A 332 13.01 6.27 -6.23
N ILE A 333 12.39 7.33 -6.76
CA ILE A 333 11.40 8.13 -6.04
C ILE A 333 10.25 8.39 -7.00
N ILE A 334 9.04 7.98 -6.63
CA ILE A 334 7.85 8.41 -7.35
C ILE A 334 7.47 9.80 -6.85
N CYS A 335 7.49 10.78 -7.74
CA CYS A 335 6.92 12.11 -7.53
C CYS A 335 5.49 12.11 -8.10
N ALA A 336 4.48 12.21 -7.24
CA ALA A 336 3.07 12.17 -7.60
C ALA A 336 2.35 13.47 -7.21
N TRP A 337 1.42 13.93 -8.04
CA TRP A 337 0.64 15.15 -7.82
C TRP A 337 -0.79 14.98 -8.33
N LYS A 338 -1.73 15.79 -7.82
CA LYS A 338 -3.12 15.84 -8.31
C LYS A 338 -3.18 16.59 -9.65
N ASP A 339 -3.92 17.69 -9.74
CA ASP A 339 -4.18 18.36 -11.02
C ASP A 339 -3.01 19.26 -11.45
N LYS A 340 -2.54 20.11 -10.54
CA LYS A 340 -1.47 21.08 -10.81
C LYS A 340 -0.42 21.03 -9.70
N SER A 341 0.81 20.73 -10.07
CA SER A 341 1.92 20.74 -9.11
C SER A 341 2.45 22.15 -8.85
N VAL A 342 2.87 22.40 -7.61
CA VAL A 342 3.81 23.47 -7.29
C VAL A 342 5.21 22.98 -7.67
N PHE A 343 5.94 23.75 -8.47
CA PHE A 343 7.32 23.44 -8.82
C PHE A 343 8.23 24.67 -8.75
N ASN A 344 8.97 24.80 -7.66
CA ASN A 344 9.90 25.89 -7.40
C ASN A 344 11.24 25.64 -8.11
N ARG A 345 11.22 25.57 -9.44
CA ARG A 345 12.39 25.17 -10.26
C ARG A 345 13.66 25.98 -9.96
N ASP A 346 13.51 27.27 -9.65
CA ASP A 346 14.62 28.19 -9.44
C ASP A 346 15.31 27.97 -8.09
N GLU A 347 14.61 27.41 -7.12
CA GLU A 347 15.12 27.10 -5.78
C GLU A 347 16.01 25.85 -5.76
N ILE A 348 15.87 24.97 -6.75
CA ILE A 348 16.53 23.66 -6.81
C ILE A 348 17.42 23.49 -8.05
N ARG A 349 17.87 24.60 -8.65
CA ARG A 349 18.80 24.59 -9.78
C ARG A 349 20.11 23.85 -9.45
N GLU A 350 20.77 23.39 -10.50
CA GLU A 350 22.02 22.62 -10.41
C GLU A 350 23.18 23.39 -11.04
N PRO A 351 24.41 23.26 -10.52
CA PRO A 351 25.58 23.82 -11.19
C PRO A 351 25.70 23.33 -12.64
N TYR A 352 26.08 24.22 -13.54
CA TYR A 352 26.48 23.82 -14.89
C TYR A 352 27.78 23.01 -14.84
N THR A 353 28.01 22.19 -15.86
CA THR A 353 29.32 21.58 -16.06
C THR A 353 30.31 22.63 -16.58
N GLU A 354 31.59 22.50 -16.20
CA GLU A 354 32.66 23.38 -16.74
C GLU A 354 32.69 23.36 -18.26
N GLY A 355 32.49 22.19 -18.87
CA GLY A 355 32.40 22.06 -20.33
C GLY A 355 31.26 22.86 -20.96
N PHE A 356 30.12 23.01 -20.28
CA PHE A 356 29.05 23.88 -20.75
C PHE A 356 29.43 25.36 -20.62
N LEU A 357 29.95 25.76 -19.46
CA LEU A 357 30.36 27.15 -19.19
C LEU A 357 31.44 27.63 -20.16
N ASN A 358 32.48 26.81 -20.38
CA ASN A 358 33.59 27.16 -21.26
C ASN A 358 33.27 26.94 -22.74
N GLY A 359 32.43 25.94 -23.05
CA GLY A 359 32.23 25.44 -24.40
C GLY A 359 31.00 25.98 -25.12
N ALA A 360 29.95 26.36 -24.39
CA ALA A 360 28.65 26.69 -24.95
C ALA A 360 28.06 28.02 -24.45
N ALA A 361 28.24 28.36 -23.17
CA ALA A 361 27.61 29.55 -22.58
C ALA A 361 27.95 30.83 -23.36
N GLY A 362 26.94 31.64 -23.67
CA GLY A 362 27.05 32.89 -24.44
C GLY A 362 27.27 32.71 -25.94
N LYS A 363 27.47 31.49 -26.44
CA LYS A 363 27.69 31.24 -27.87
C LYS A 363 26.37 31.15 -28.62
N VAL A 364 26.33 31.73 -29.81
CA VAL A 364 25.24 31.55 -30.78
C VAL A 364 25.53 30.30 -31.61
N ARG A 365 24.56 29.39 -31.73
CA ARG A 365 24.65 28.27 -32.68
C ARG A 365 23.41 28.22 -33.56
N ARG A 366 23.63 27.99 -34.85
CA ARG A 366 22.55 27.65 -35.79
C ARG A 366 21.99 26.29 -35.44
N GLY A 367 20.66 26.19 -35.41
CA GLY A 367 19.98 24.92 -35.20
C GLY A 367 20.33 23.94 -36.33
N THR A 368 20.73 22.72 -35.98
CA THR A 368 20.86 21.65 -36.96
C THR A 368 19.47 21.18 -37.37
N VAL A 369 19.08 21.47 -38.61
CA VAL A 369 17.80 21.04 -39.18
C VAL A 369 17.71 19.51 -39.07
N GLY A 370 16.60 19.00 -38.52
CA GLY A 370 16.32 17.56 -38.42
C GLY A 370 16.79 16.85 -37.14
N ARG A 371 17.56 17.48 -36.25
CA ARG A 371 17.85 16.91 -34.91
C ARG A 371 16.89 17.39 -33.83
N TYR A 372 16.67 18.71 -33.72
CA TYR A 372 15.76 19.33 -32.71
C TYR A 372 15.21 20.70 -33.12
N SER A 373 15.45 21.17 -34.35
CA SER A 373 14.94 22.45 -34.86
C SER A 373 14.33 22.22 -36.24
N SER A 374 13.05 22.54 -36.39
CA SER A 374 12.35 22.48 -37.68
C SER A 374 12.82 23.59 -38.63
N ASN A 375 13.30 24.73 -38.09
CA ASN A 375 13.54 25.95 -38.87
C ASN A 375 15.00 26.44 -38.81
N GLY A 376 15.93 25.64 -38.28
CA GLY A 376 17.35 26.04 -38.17
C GLY A 376 17.61 27.25 -37.28
N LYS A 377 16.64 27.62 -36.43
CA LYS A 377 16.64 28.86 -35.64
C LYS A 377 17.90 28.96 -34.78
N GLU A 378 18.58 30.10 -34.87
CA GLU A 378 19.74 30.39 -34.04
C GLU A 378 19.34 30.43 -32.56
N THR A 379 20.12 29.74 -31.73
CA THR A 379 19.92 29.67 -30.28
C THR A 379 21.15 30.23 -29.59
N ILE A 380 20.93 31.14 -28.64
CA ILE A 380 21.94 31.63 -27.73
C ILE A 380 21.88 30.78 -26.45
N TYR A 381 22.98 30.11 -26.12
CA TYR A 381 23.05 29.30 -24.91
C TYR A 381 23.33 30.20 -23.70
N ASN A 382 22.30 30.81 -23.14
CA ASN A 382 22.45 31.64 -21.94
C ASN A 382 22.59 30.75 -20.70
N ALA A 383 23.63 31.00 -19.90
CA ALA A 383 23.79 30.41 -18.58
C ALA A 383 23.04 31.26 -17.57
N HIS A 384 22.05 30.68 -16.90
CA HIS A 384 21.34 31.36 -15.82
C HIS A 384 22.26 31.46 -14.58
N GLU A 385 22.27 32.59 -13.89
CA GLU A 385 23.17 32.84 -12.74
C GLU A 385 23.01 31.79 -11.62
N GLY A 386 21.77 31.38 -11.34
CA GLY A 386 21.45 30.32 -10.38
C GLY A 386 21.76 28.89 -10.85
N GLY A 387 22.30 28.69 -12.06
CA GLY A 387 22.63 27.36 -12.60
C GLY A 387 21.58 26.77 -13.56
N ALA A 388 21.81 25.53 -13.99
CA ALA A 388 20.93 24.75 -14.85
C ALA A 388 19.62 24.40 -14.16
N LEU A 389 18.57 24.17 -14.95
CA LEU A 389 17.31 23.62 -14.42
C LEU A 389 17.54 22.23 -13.80
N PRO A 390 16.81 21.88 -12.72
CA PRO A 390 16.88 20.58 -12.09
C PRO A 390 16.52 19.46 -13.07
N ARG A 391 17.14 18.29 -12.89
CA ARG A 391 16.85 17.08 -13.66
C ARG A 391 16.21 16.00 -12.77
N ASP A 392 15.67 14.99 -13.42
CA ASP A 392 15.06 13.82 -12.78
C ASP A 392 16.07 12.84 -12.18
N VAL A 393 17.37 12.99 -12.47
CA VAL A 393 18.45 12.26 -11.80
C VAL A 393 19.13 13.16 -10.77
N ILE A 394 18.81 12.93 -9.49
CA ILE A 394 19.34 13.66 -8.34
C ILE A 394 20.61 12.97 -7.84
N LYS A 395 21.72 13.69 -7.81
CA LYS A 395 23.03 13.16 -7.41
C LYS A 395 23.40 13.65 -6.01
N ILE A 396 23.20 12.80 -5.00
CA ILE A 396 23.50 13.09 -3.59
C ILE A 396 24.11 11.82 -2.97
N PRO A 397 25.18 11.92 -2.16
CA PRO A 397 25.77 10.74 -1.52
C PRO A 397 24.80 10.07 -0.54
N ALA A 398 24.78 8.75 -0.50
CA ALA A 398 24.10 8.00 0.55
C ALA A 398 24.85 8.07 1.87
N LEU A 399 24.13 8.02 2.99
CA LEU A 399 24.73 7.99 4.33
C LEU A 399 25.30 6.59 4.59
N ALA A 400 26.56 6.35 4.23
CA ALA A 400 27.20 5.05 4.38
C ALA A 400 28.64 5.15 4.91
N GLY A 401 29.00 4.23 5.81
CA GLY A 401 30.29 4.25 6.48
C GLY A 401 30.47 5.56 7.28
N GLY A 402 31.59 6.25 7.06
CA GLY A 402 31.86 7.58 7.63
C GLY A 402 31.15 8.73 6.92
N ALA A 403 30.65 8.52 5.69
CA ALA A 403 29.94 9.57 4.94
C ALA A 403 28.58 9.84 5.59
N GLY A 404 28.30 11.13 5.85
CA GLY A 404 27.06 11.54 6.52
C GLY A 404 27.03 11.26 8.02
N MET A 405 28.16 10.92 8.64
CA MET A 405 28.22 10.63 10.07
C MET A 405 27.70 11.80 10.90
N ASN A 406 27.99 13.05 10.51
CA ASN A 406 27.55 14.26 11.22
C ASN A 406 26.02 14.43 11.31
N GLU A 407 25.25 13.74 10.46
CA GLU A 407 23.79 13.76 10.45
C GLU A 407 23.17 12.59 11.25
N ARG A 408 24.00 11.64 11.71
CA ARG A 408 23.55 10.44 12.43
C ARG A 408 23.44 10.67 13.93
N TRP A 409 22.49 9.97 14.53
CA TRP A 409 22.26 9.95 15.98
C TRP A 409 22.15 8.51 16.47
N PHE A 410 22.50 8.31 17.74
CA PHE A 410 22.60 7.00 18.37
C PHE A 410 21.89 7.00 19.71
N ILE A 411 21.28 5.88 20.10
CA ILE A 411 20.75 5.65 21.46
C ILE A 411 21.61 4.59 22.12
N CYS A 412 22.02 4.85 23.36
CA CYS A 412 22.70 3.85 24.18
C CYS A 412 21.72 3.25 25.20
N LYS A 413 21.39 1.96 25.05
CA LYS A 413 20.50 1.24 25.99
C LYS A 413 21.17 1.00 27.34
N THR A 414 22.48 0.72 27.34
CA THR A 414 23.28 0.61 28.57
C THR A 414 23.26 1.91 29.39
N CYS A 415 23.27 3.08 28.72
CA CYS A 415 23.18 4.39 29.37
C CYS A 415 21.72 4.88 29.49
N LYS A 416 20.78 4.00 29.87
CA LYS A 416 19.36 4.33 30.13
C LYS A 416 18.66 5.04 28.96
N GLY A 417 19.04 4.72 27.72
CA GLY A 417 18.44 5.29 26.52
C GLY A 417 18.96 6.69 26.14
N GLN A 418 20.14 7.08 26.63
CA GLN A 418 20.78 8.35 26.25
C GLN A 418 20.95 8.46 24.73
N VAL A 419 20.48 9.57 24.16
CA VAL A 419 20.74 9.94 22.76
C VAL A 419 22.05 10.73 22.67
N PHE A 420 22.94 10.38 21.75
CA PHE A 420 24.26 11.01 21.63
C PHE A 420 24.72 11.21 20.17
N LYS A 421 25.69 12.11 20.00
CA LYS A 421 26.29 12.47 18.70
C LYS A 421 27.41 11.48 18.32
N PRO A 422 27.75 11.35 17.02
CA PRO A 422 28.78 10.41 16.58
C PRO A 422 30.15 10.61 17.22
N ARG A 423 30.53 11.85 17.55
CA ARG A 423 31.79 12.16 18.26
C ARG A 423 31.92 11.46 19.63
N GLU A 424 30.80 11.10 20.23
CA GLU A 424 30.74 10.42 21.52
C GLU A 424 30.74 8.89 21.38
N LEU A 425 30.68 8.34 20.16
CA LEU A 425 30.58 6.89 19.90
C LEU A 425 31.70 6.07 20.56
N LYS A 426 32.94 6.61 20.61
CA LYS A 426 34.06 5.95 21.30
C LYS A 426 33.81 5.75 22.80
N LYS A 427 33.00 6.59 23.45
CA LYS A 427 32.63 6.45 24.87
C LYS A 427 31.59 5.36 25.13
N HIS A 428 31.02 4.80 24.07
CA HIS A 428 29.98 3.77 24.12
C HIS A 428 30.43 2.49 23.39
N ALA A 429 31.74 2.26 23.23
CA ALA A 429 32.28 1.16 22.42
C ALA A 429 31.75 -0.23 22.84
N ASP A 430 31.58 -0.44 24.15
CA ASP A 430 31.13 -1.72 24.73
C ASP A 430 29.65 -1.69 25.15
N HIS A 431 28.89 -0.68 24.70
CA HIS A 431 27.48 -0.53 25.05
C HIS A 431 26.54 -1.05 23.97
N GLU A 432 25.32 -1.38 24.37
CA GLU A 432 24.24 -1.69 23.43
C GLU A 432 23.74 -0.39 22.78
N ILE A 433 23.99 -0.24 21.47
CA ILE A 433 23.67 0.96 20.70
C ILE A 433 22.59 0.68 19.66
N ILE A 434 21.51 1.46 19.69
CA ILE A 434 20.53 1.54 18.62
C ILE A 434 20.92 2.65 17.65
N LYS A 435 20.85 2.32 16.35
CA LYS A 435 20.98 3.25 15.23
C LYS A 435 19.95 2.88 14.16
N HIS A 436 19.47 3.87 13.41
CA HIS A 436 18.61 3.60 12.27
C HIS A 436 19.43 3.05 11.09
N PRO A 437 18.98 1.96 10.44
CA PRO A 437 19.77 1.30 9.41
C PRO A 437 19.89 2.12 8.12
N THR A 438 18.85 2.86 7.73
CA THR A 438 18.69 3.43 6.39
C THR A 438 18.23 4.90 6.39
N GLN A 439 18.81 5.73 7.27
CA GLN A 439 18.51 7.18 7.29
C GLN A 439 18.78 7.83 5.93
N LYS A 440 17.85 8.66 5.44
CA LYS A 440 18.00 9.43 4.19
C LYS A 440 18.85 10.69 4.41
N PRO A 441 19.67 11.11 3.42
CA PRO A 441 20.46 12.34 3.52
C PRO A 441 19.57 13.58 3.65
N LEU A 442 19.90 14.47 4.58
CA LEU A 442 19.13 15.70 4.80
C LEU A 442 19.03 16.56 3.53
N GLU A 443 20.10 16.64 2.74
CA GLU A 443 20.13 17.41 1.50
C GLU A 443 19.09 16.92 0.48
N LEU A 444 18.89 15.60 0.39
CA LEU A 444 17.90 15.01 -0.51
C LEU A 444 16.49 15.41 -0.08
N SER A 445 16.14 15.17 1.19
CA SER A 445 14.84 15.52 1.73
C SER A 445 14.58 17.04 1.61
N ARG A 446 15.60 17.88 1.85
CA ARG A 446 15.53 19.34 1.65
C ARG A 446 15.25 19.71 0.20
N LYS A 447 15.93 19.11 -0.77
CA LYS A 447 15.71 19.37 -2.21
C LYS A 447 14.29 18.99 -2.63
N LEU A 448 13.76 17.86 -2.15
CA LEU A 448 12.38 17.44 -2.44
C LEU A 448 11.35 18.41 -1.84
N VAL A 449 11.44 18.72 -0.54
CA VAL A 449 10.51 19.67 0.10
C VAL A 449 10.54 21.03 -0.60
N MET A 450 11.75 21.57 -0.81
CA MET A 450 11.92 22.88 -1.42
C MET A 450 11.37 22.95 -2.85
N SER A 451 11.37 21.83 -3.59
CA SER A 451 10.85 21.77 -4.96
C SER A 451 9.34 21.97 -5.06
N ALA A 452 8.57 21.61 -4.02
CA ALA A 452 7.11 21.48 -4.12
C ALA A 452 6.31 22.28 -3.07
N MET A 453 6.98 22.96 -2.14
CA MET A 453 6.30 23.69 -1.07
C MET A 453 5.79 25.08 -1.50
N PRO A 454 4.66 25.59 -0.98
CA PRO A 454 4.33 27.01 -1.03
C PRO A 454 5.42 27.91 -0.41
N LYS A 455 5.36 29.22 -0.71
CA LYS A 455 6.33 30.20 -0.21
C LYS A 455 6.30 30.40 1.30
N LYS A 456 5.13 30.21 1.94
CA LYS A 456 4.91 30.40 3.38
C LYS A 456 3.88 29.41 3.90
N ASP A 457 3.99 29.10 5.19
CA ASP A 457 2.99 28.35 5.97
C ASP A 457 2.59 26.99 5.40
N GLY A 458 3.53 26.34 4.70
CA GLY A 458 3.31 25.02 4.12
C GLY A 458 3.44 23.91 5.16
N VAL A 459 2.77 22.79 4.88
CA VAL A 459 2.71 21.62 5.74
C VAL A 459 3.34 20.41 5.05
N VAL A 460 4.44 19.90 5.62
CA VAL A 460 5.08 18.62 5.26
C VAL A 460 4.50 17.50 6.10
N LEU A 461 3.99 16.45 5.48
CA LEU A 461 3.60 15.22 6.15
C LEU A 461 4.64 14.13 5.88
N VAL A 462 5.07 13.43 6.93
CA VAL A 462 6.05 12.35 6.89
C VAL A 462 5.46 11.11 7.56
N PRO A 463 4.78 10.21 6.81
CA PRO A 463 4.11 9.06 7.41
C PRO A 463 5.05 8.01 8.03
N PHE A 464 6.34 8.03 7.64
CA PHE A 464 7.37 7.11 8.11
C PHE A 464 8.62 7.91 8.49
N VAL A 465 8.64 8.45 9.71
CA VAL A 465 9.65 9.44 10.12
C VAL A 465 11.06 8.84 10.25
N GLY A 466 11.18 7.63 10.80
CA GLY A 466 12.46 7.06 11.20
C GLY A 466 13.23 8.04 12.08
N THR A 467 14.40 8.50 11.60
CA THR A 467 15.25 9.47 12.31
C THR A 467 14.96 10.93 12.01
N GLY A 468 13.95 11.22 11.17
CA GLY A 468 13.38 12.55 11.01
C GLY A 468 14.09 13.50 10.05
N SER A 469 14.93 13.01 9.12
CA SER A 469 15.60 13.85 8.11
C SER A 469 14.62 14.76 7.36
N GLU A 470 13.43 14.25 7.02
CA GLU A 470 12.35 14.96 6.32
C GLU A 470 11.71 16.04 7.19
N CYS A 471 11.44 15.74 8.46
CA CYS A 471 10.94 16.72 9.43
C CYS A 471 11.96 17.82 9.67
N VAL A 472 13.25 17.47 9.76
CA VAL A 472 14.35 18.42 9.89
C VAL A 472 14.46 19.31 8.65
N ALA A 473 14.31 18.74 7.45
CA ALA A 473 14.27 19.50 6.21
C ALA A 473 13.12 20.53 6.20
N ALA A 474 11.92 20.13 6.61
CA ALA A 474 10.77 21.02 6.77
C ALA A 474 11.08 22.18 7.73
N LYS A 475 11.63 21.86 8.91
CA LYS A 475 12.02 22.85 9.93
C LYS A 475 13.05 23.85 9.41
N ILE A 476 14.09 23.39 8.72
CA ILE A 476 15.13 24.27 8.13
C ILE A 476 14.50 25.25 7.14
N LEU A 477 13.55 24.78 6.33
CA LEU A 477 12.87 25.58 5.32
C LEU A 477 11.75 26.46 5.87
N GLY A 478 11.54 26.46 7.20
CA GLY A 478 10.52 27.29 7.86
C GLY A 478 9.11 26.80 7.62
N GLN A 479 8.95 25.52 7.31
CA GLN A 479 7.68 24.87 7.05
C GLN A 479 7.24 24.09 8.28
N SER A 480 5.93 23.93 8.44
CA SER A 480 5.41 23.04 9.48
C SER A 480 5.56 21.59 9.05
N TYR A 481 5.75 20.68 10.01
CA TYR A 481 5.76 19.24 9.74
C TYR A 481 4.77 18.47 10.61
N ILE A 482 4.34 17.30 10.13
CA ILE A 482 3.60 16.30 10.89
C ILE A 482 4.27 14.97 10.58
N GLY A 483 4.65 14.21 11.61
CA GLY A 483 5.34 12.94 11.44
C GLY A 483 4.64 11.80 12.18
N PHE A 484 4.67 10.60 11.63
CA PHE A 484 4.26 9.36 12.33
C PHE A 484 5.42 8.38 12.41
N GLU A 485 5.56 7.74 13.58
CA GLU A 485 6.59 6.73 13.81
C GLU A 485 6.08 5.70 14.81
N ILE A 486 6.31 4.42 14.53
CA ILE A 486 5.86 3.32 15.40
C ILE A 486 6.91 2.97 16.45
N ASN A 487 8.19 3.25 16.17
CA ASN A 487 9.31 2.96 17.05
C ASN A 487 9.62 4.17 17.97
N PRO A 488 9.37 4.07 19.29
CA PRO A 488 9.60 5.18 20.22
C PRO A 488 11.08 5.57 20.36
N ASP A 489 12.03 4.67 20.07
CA ASP A 489 13.45 5.03 20.07
C ASP A 489 13.81 5.89 18.85
N TYR A 490 13.19 5.65 17.69
CA TYR A 490 13.41 6.47 16.51
C TYR A 490 12.83 7.88 16.68
N ILE A 491 11.70 8.02 17.38
CA ILE A 491 11.17 9.32 17.79
C ILE A 491 12.20 10.10 18.61
N LYS A 492 12.83 9.48 19.62
CA LYS A 492 13.86 10.15 20.43
C LYS A 492 15.05 10.62 19.59
N LEU A 493 15.48 9.82 18.61
CA LEU A 493 16.53 10.22 17.66
C LEU A 493 16.10 11.45 16.84
N ALA A 494 14.88 11.40 16.29
CA ALA A 494 14.32 12.46 15.46
C ALA A 494 14.13 13.78 16.24
N GLU A 495 13.58 13.71 17.46
CA GLU A 495 13.44 14.86 18.36
C GLU A 495 14.80 15.47 18.67
N LYS A 496 15.83 14.65 18.95
CA LYS A 496 17.17 15.19 19.21
C LYS A 496 17.79 15.88 18.00
N TYR A 497 17.56 15.32 16.82
CA TYR A 497 18.01 15.92 15.57
C TYR A 497 17.29 17.26 15.32
N LEU A 498 15.97 17.31 15.54
CA LEU A 498 15.17 18.53 15.45
C LEU A 498 15.64 19.60 16.45
N GLU A 499 15.83 19.26 17.73
CA GLU A 499 16.33 20.17 18.77
C GLU A 499 17.67 20.81 18.39
N ASN A 500 18.57 20.02 17.82
CA ASN A 500 19.93 20.46 17.48
C ASN A 500 20.02 21.20 16.14
N THR A 501 18.92 21.20 15.37
CA THR A 501 18.86 21.91 14.09
C THR A 501 18.25 23.29 14.29
N LYS A 502 19.03 24.33 13.96
CA LYS A 502 18.55 25.71 13.93
C LYS A 502 17.77 25.97 12.64
N TYR A 503 16.69 26.73 12.76
CA TYR A 503 16.05 27.33 11.60
C TYR A 503 17.06 28.26 10.90
N ILE A 504 17.14 28.18 9.58
CA ILE A 504 17.96 29.06 8.76
C ILE A 504 16.98 29.91 7.96
N PRO A 505 16.68 31.16 8.40
CA PRO A 505 15.87 32.06 7.60
C PRO A 505 16.53 32.25 6.24
N LYS A 506 15.74 32.24 5.15
CA LYS A 506 16.25 32.69 3.85
C LYS A 506 16.76 34.12 4.03
N LEU A 507 18.08 34.32 3.87
CA LEU A 507 18.61 35.64 3.56
C LEU A 507 18.01 36.01 2.20
N PHE A 508 17.16 37.03 2.20
CA PHE A 508 16.50 37.54 1.02
C PHE A 508 17.49 38.07 -0.01
#